data_AF-A0A496UDJ2-F1
#
_entry.id   AF-A0A496UDJ2-F1
#
_cell.length_a   1.000
_cell.length_b   1.000
_cell.length_c   1.000
_cell.angle_alpha   90.00
_cell.angle_beta   90.00
_cell.angle_gamma   90.00
#
_symmetry.space_group_name_H-M   'P 1'
#
loop_
_entity.id
_entity.type
_entity.pdbx_description
1 polymer ?
#
loop_
_entity_poly.entity_id
_entity_poly.type
_entity_poly.pdbx_seq_one_letter_code
_entity_poly.pdbx_strand_id
1 'polypeptide(L)' 'MADLYKEALRVFRIESEWLEATARLAEGTFERAVEVLARTDGKIVICGMGKSGHVGRKIAAT' A
#
# COMPACT_ATOMS: atom_id res chain seq x y z
N MET A 1 -9.29 0.56 29.48
CA MET A 1 -9.23 1.85 28.74
C MET A 1 -7.79 2.26 28.45
N ALA A 2 -6.93 2.50 29.46
CA ALA A 2 -5.51 2.82 29.24
C ALA A 2 -4.75 1.74 28.44
N ASP A 3 -5.12 0.47 28.63
CA ASP A 3 -4.53 -0.66 27.92
C ASP A 3 -4.88 -0.69 26.41
N LEU A 4 -6.13 -0.38 26.04
CA LEU A 4 -6.56 -0.30 24.63
C LEU A 4 -5.88 0.85 23.89
N TYR A 5 -5.71 2.00 24.54
CA TYR A 5 -5.01 3.13 23.93
C TYR A 5 -3.52 2.82 23.72
N LYS A 6 -2.87 2.18 24.70
CA LYS A 6 -1.49 1.71 24.57
C LYS A 6 -1.34 0.70 23.43
N GLU A 7 -2.30 -0.20 23.26
CA GLU A 7 -2.30 -1.17 22.17
C GLU A 7 -2.52 -0.51 20.80
N ALA A 8 -3.42 0.46 20.69
CA ALA A 8 -3.59 1.24 19.46
C ALA A 8 -2.29 1.98 19.08
N LEU A 9 -1.61 2.61 20.04
CA LEU A 9 -0.32 3.26 19.81
C LEU A 9 0.76 2.26 19.34
N ARG A 10 0.74 1.02 19.86
CA ARG A 10 1.65 -0.04 19.43
C ARG A 10 1.38 -0.43 17.97
N VAL A 11 0.12 -0.64 17.60
CA VAL A 11 -0.27 -0.97 16.22
C VAL A 11 0.13 0.15 15.26
N PHE A 12 -0.19 1.41 15.58
CA PHE A 12 0.16 2.55 14.73
C PHE A 12 1.67 2.73 14.57
N ARG A 13 2.46 2.47 15.63
CA ARG A 13 3.93 2.49 15.51
C ARG A 13 4.43 1.47 14.50
N ILE A 14 3.93 0.23 14.58
CA ILE A 14 4.29 -0.84 13.63
C ILE A 14 3.93 -0.43 12.20
N GLU A 15 2.72 0.11 12.00
CA GLU A 15 2.29 0.57 10.67
C GLU A 15 3.20 1.68 10.11
N SER A 16 3.60 2.65 10.94
CA SER A 16 4.55 3.71 10.54
C SER A 16 5.91 3.14 10.13
N GLU A 17 6.46 2.18 10.87
CA GLU A 17 7.71 1.51 10.53
C GLU A 17 7.61 0.78 9.18
N TRP A 18 6.46 0.17 8.88
CA TRP A 18 6.19 -0.47 7.60
C TRP A 18 6.07 0.53 6.44
N LEU A 19 5.59 1.74 6.67
CA LEU A 19 5.60 2.79 5.65
C LEU A 19 7.03 3.16 5.24
N GLU A 20 7.93 3.33 6.22
CA GLU A 20 9.34 3.59 5.93
C GLU A 20 10.02 2.41 5.21
N ALA A 21 9.72 1.18 5.63
CA ALA A 21 10.23 -0.02 4.96
C ALA A 21 9.74 -0.10 3.50
N THR A 22 8.47 0.23 3.27
CA THR A 22 7.88 0.25 1.93
C THR A 22 8.54 1.31 1.04
N ALA A 23 8.82 2.50 1.59
CA ALA A 23 9.53 3.55 0.86
C ALA A 23 10.92 3.08 0.40
N ARG A 24 11.66 2.40 1.27
CA ARG A 24 12.96 1.79 0.92
C ARG A 24 12.84 0.72 -0.17
N LEU A 25 11.80 -0.13 -0.12
CA LEU A 25 11.58 -1.15 -1.14
C LEU A 25 11.22 -0.57 -2.51
N ALA A 26 10.58 0.61 -2.53
CA ALA A 26 10.21 1.30 -3.76
C ALA A 26 11.37 2.05 -4.42
N GLU A 27 12.47 2.28 -3.71
CA GLU A 27 13.64 2.99 -4.24
C GLU A 27 14.19 2.29 -5.49
N GLY A 28 14.40 3.05 -6.56
CA GLY A 28 14.91 2.57 -7.84
C GLY A 28 13.92 1.77 -8.70
N THR A 29 12.70 1.52 -8.23
CA THR A 29 11.65 0.83 -9.00
C THR A 29 10.39 1.67 -9.21
N PHE A 30 10.16 2.67 -8.37
CA PHE A 30 8.95 3.48 -8.36
C PHE A 30 8.72 4.23 -9.68
N GLU A 31 9.71 4.97 -10.17
CA GLU A 31 9.60 5.76 -11.39
C GLU A 31 9.29 4.88 -12.60
N ARG A 32 9.92 3.69 -12.64
CA ARG A 32 9.68 2.71 -13.71
C ARG A 32 8.26 2.17 -13.66
N ALA A 33 7.73 1.86 -12.46
CA ALA A 33 6.36 1.42 -12.31
C ALA A 33 5.37 2.49 -12.78
N VAL A 34 5.59 3.76 -12.40
CA VAL A 34 4.76 4.90 -12.85
C VAL A 34 4.79 5.05 -14.37
N GLU A 35 5.97 4.98 -14.99
CA GLU A 35 6.12 5.08 -16.45
C GLU A 35 5.35 3.97 -17.19
N VAL A 36 5.43 2.72 -16.70
CA VAL A 36 4.70 1.59 -17.29
C VAL A 36 3.19 1.79 -17.18
N LEU A 37 2.70 2.20 -16.01
CA LEU A 37 1.27 2.46 -15.80
C LEU A 37 0.78 3.61 -16.69
N ALA A 38 1.54 4.71 -16.78
CA ALA A 38 1.19 5.88 -17.58
C ALA A 38 1.17 5.61 -19.10
N ARG A 39 1.98 4.66 -19.59
CA ARG A 39 2.02 4.25 -21.00
C ARG A 39 1.01 3.15 -21.36
N THR A 40 0.15 2.74 -20.42
CA THR A 40 -0.84 1.69 -20.68
C THR A 40 -2.06 2.26 -21.40
N ASP A 41 -2.18 2.02 -22.70
CA ASP A 41 -3.32 2.46 -23.53
C ASP A 41 -4.63 1.69 -23.26
N GLY A 42 -4.52 0.54 -22.58
CA GLY A 42 -5.63 -0.36 -22.29
C GLY A 42 -6.25 -0.16 -20.91
N LYS A 43 -6.42 -1.27 -20.20
CA LYS A 43 -6.91 -1.29 -18.82
C LYS A 43 -5.85 -1.85 -17.90
N ILE A 44 -5.70 -1.26 -16.72
CA ILE A 44 -4.90 -1.81 -15.64
C ILE A 44 -5.80 -2.76 -14.85
N VAL A 45 -5.46 -4.04 -14.84
CA VAL A 45 -6.21 -5.06 -14.10
C VAL A 45 -5.54 -5.27 -12.74
N ILE A 46 -6.28 -4.96 -11.67
CA ILE A 46 -5.82 -5.18 -10.29
C ILE A 46 -6.58 -6.38 -9.72
N CYS A 47 -5.85 -7.41 -9.29
CA CYS A 47 -6.42 -8.62 -8.70
C CYS A 47 -5.77 -8.96 -7.36
N GLY A 48 -6.49 -9.67 -6.52
CA GLY A 48 -6.02 -10.08 -5.19
C GLY A 48 -7.16 -10.70 -4.37
N MET A 49 -6.80 -11.43 -3.32
CA MET A 49 -7.73 -12.12 -2.43
C MET A 49 -7.69 -11.51 -1.02
N GLY A 50 -8.80 -11.59 -0.29
CA GLY A 50 -8.89 -11.12 1.10
C GLY A 50 -8.53 -9.64 1.27
N LYS A 51 -7.70 -9.33 2.27
CA LYS A 51 -7.25 -7.95 2.57
C LYS A 51 -6.59 -7.27 1.36
N SER A 52 -5.74 -8.00 0.64
CA SER A 52 -5.08 -7.48 -0.57
C SER A 52 -6.09 -7.16 -1.67
N GLY A 53 -7.17 -7.94 -1.79
CA GLY A 53 -8.28 -7.65 -2.69
C GLY A 53 -9.04 -6.38 -2.31
N HIS A 54 -9.26 -6.12 -1.01
CA HIS A 54 -9.87 -4.88 -0.55
C HIS A 54 -9.00 -3.65 -0.87
N VAL A 55 -7.68 -3.73 -0.63
CA VAL A 55 -6.74 -2.67 -1.01
C VAL A 55 -6.73 -2.47 -2.52
N GLY A 56 -6.62 -3.54 -3.30
CA GLY A 56 -6.65 -3.48 -4.76
C GLY A 56 -7.93 -2.87 -5.31
N ARG A 57 -9.09 -3.19 -4.72
CA ARG A 57 -10.37 -2.55 -5.07
C ARG A 57 -10.36 -1.06 -4.76
N LYS A 58 -9.74 -0.63 -3.67
CA LYS A 58 -9.61 0.79 -3.35
C LYS A 58 -8.68 1.52 -4.33
N ILE A 59 -7.59 0.88 -4.74
CA ILE A 59 -6.67 1.42 -5.78
C ILE A 59 -7.42 1.55 -7.12
N ALA A 60 -8.21 0.55 -7.52
CA ALA A 60 -8.96 0.57 -8.77
C ALA A 60 -10.15 1.55 -8.78
N ALA A 61 -10.60 2.03 -7.61
CA ALA A 61 -11.78 2.88 -7.46
C ALA A 61 -11.49 4.38 -7.64
N THR A 62 -10.45 4.74 -8.39
CA THR A 62 -10.18 6.11 -8.85
C THR A 62 -11.38 6.74 -9.53
#